data_AF-A0A958M775-F1
#
_entry.id   AF-A0A958M775-F1
#
_cell.length_a   1.000
_cell.length_b   1.000
_cell.length_c   1.000
_cell.angle_alpha   90.00
_cell.angle_beta   90.00
_cell.angle_gamma   90.00
#
_symmetry.space_group_name_H-M   'P 1'
#
loop_
_entity.id
_entity.type
_entity.pdbx_description
1 polymer ?
#
loop_
_entity_poly.entity_id
_entity_poly.type
_entity_poly.pdbx_seq_one_letter_code
_entity_poly.pdbx_strand_id
1 'polypeptide(L)'
;PHESNSRATIDDENDDFWFGFEQEYFIMDTRTQLPLGFPINGYPGPQGLYYCSVGGKNTHGRDLVERHADLCLEAGINFEGINQEVACGQWEFQIFAKGGKTAGDQVWVARYLLDRLTEDYGYYIEYHPKPIKGDWNGSGMHANFSNTTLRTCGSKETYEKICEAFRPVTDEHIAVYGEFNDQRLTGKHETASIHDFSYGVSDRGASIRIPIMTVEKGWKGWLEDRRPASNADPYKVASRIIKTVKSAKV
;
A
#
# COMPACT_ATOMS: atom_id res chain seq x y z
N PRO A 1 -7.50 25.91 5.54
CA PRO A 1 -7.27 24.63 6.25
C PRO A 1 -5.96 24.71 7.04
N HIS A 2 -5.80 23.95 8.14
CA HIS A 2 -4.51 23.82 8.83
C HIS A 2 -3.47 23.16 7.91
N GLU A 3 -2.17 23.45 8.08
CA GLU A 3 -1.10 22.96 7.17
C GLU A 3 -0.99 21.43 7.11
N SER A 4 -1.32 20.73 8.21
CA SER A 4 -1.34 19.27 8.27
C SER A 4 -2.56 18.63 7.60
N ASN A 5 -3.55 19.41 7.16
CA ASN A 5 -4.77 18.91 6.55
C ASN A 5 -4.57 18.62 5.06
N SER A 6 -3.96 17.47 4.76
CA SER A 6 -3.80 16.94 3.41
C SER A 6 -5.11 16.48 2.75
N ARG A 7 -6.14 16.16 3.54
CA ARG A 7 -7.48 15.83 3.02
C ARG A 7 -8.05 16.94 2.13
N ALA A 8 -7.73 18.21 2.43
CA ALA A 8 -8.16 19.36 1.66
C ALA A 8 -7.44 19.50 0.29
N THR A 9 -6.39 18.73 0.02
CA THR A 9 -5.64 18.79 -1.26
C THR A 9 -6.18 17.85 -2.33
N ILE A 10 -7.19 17.03 -2.03
CA ILE A 10 -7.85 16.16 -3.00
C ILE A 10 -8.72 17.01 -3.93
N ASP A 11 -8.32 17.11 -5.19
CA ASP A 11 -9.10 17.70 -6.28
C ASP A 11 -9.75 16.57 -7.10
N ASP A 12 -10.88 16.05 -6.62
CA ASP A 12 -11.71 15.05 -7.31
C ASP A 12 -13.18 15.24 -6.91
N GLU A 13 -13.82 16.26 -7.48
CA GLU A 13 -15.17 16.69 -7.06
C GLU A 13 -16.30 15.72 -7.44
N ASN A 14 -16.05 14.77 -8.36
CA ASN A 14 -17.06 13.84 -8.87
C ASN A 14 -16.84 12.39 -8.42
N ASP A 15 -15.87 12.14 -7.53
CA ASP A 15 -15.45 10.79 -7.10
C ASP A 15 -15.17 9.82 -8.29
N ASP A 16 -14.68 10.37 -9.42
CA ASP A 16 -14.39 9.57 -10.60
C ASP A 16 -13.17 8.66 -10.37
N PHE A 17 -12.24 9.12 -9.54
CA PHE A 17 -11.09 8.31 -9.16
C PHE A 17 -11.48 7.30 -8.10
N TRP A 18 -11.19 6.03 -8.37
CA TRP A 18 -11.33 4.95 -7.42
C TRP A 18 -9.94 4.53 -6.96
N PHE A 19 -9.81 4.25 -5.66
CA PHE A 19 -8.56 3.85 -5.04
C PHE A 19 -8.73 2.56 -4.26
N GLY A 20 -7.74 1.67 -4.37
CA GLY A 20 -7.54 0.52 -3.51
C GLY A 20 -6.16 0.60 -2.86
N PHE A 21 -6.10 0.79 -1.55
CA PHE A 21 -4.83 0.82 -0.82
C PHE A 21 -4.55 -0.53 -0.15
N GLU A 22 -3.34 -1.04 -0.37
CA GLU A 22 -2.80 -2.26 0.21
C GLU A 22 -1.85 -1.87 1.36
N GLN A 23 -2.37 -1.77 2.60
CA GLN A 23 -1.59 -1.31 3.74
C GLN A 23 -0.82 -2.46 4.37
N GLU A 24 0.50 -2.50 4.15
CA GLU A 24 1.39 -3.43 4.85
C GLU A 24 1.87 -2.84 6.19
N TYR A 25 2.13 -3.69 7.17
CA TYR A 25 2.64 -3.30 8.49
C TYR A 25 3.28 -4.49 9.23
N PHE A 26 4.11 -4.18 10.22
CA PHE A 26 4.60 -5.19 11.17
C PHE A 26 3.86 -5.09 12.50
N ILE A 27 3.51 -6.24 13.08
CA ILE A 27 3.02 -6.33 14.45
C ILE A 27 4.21 -6.56 15.36
N MET A 28 4.39 -5.69 16.34
CA MET A 28 5.54 -5.67 17.23
C MET A 28 5.12 -5.97 18.66
N ASP A 29 5.90 -6.77 19.38
CA ASP A 29 5.69 -7.03 20.81
C ASP A 29 6.27 -5.88 21.64
N THR A 30 5.47 -5.29 22.54
CA THR A 30 5.92 -4.15 23.38
C THR A 30 7.04 -4.50 24.36
N ARG A 31 7.13 -5.77 24.78
CA ARG A 31 8.13 -6.26 25.75
C ARG A 31 9.47 -6.55 25.09
N THR A 32 9.45 -7.20 23.92
CA THR A 32 10.68 -7.55 23.21
C THR A 32 11.13 -6.48 22.25
N GLN A 33 10.20 -5.61 21.81
CA GLN A 33 10.38 -4.63 20.74
C GLN A 33 10.78 -5.27 19.40
N LEU A 34 10.42 -6.54 19.20
CA LEU A 34 10.67 -7.31 17.98
C LEU A 34 9.34 -7.64 17.28
N PRO A 35 9.37 -7.93 15.97
CA PRO A 35 8.20 -8.45 15.27
C PRO A 35 7.69 -9.75 15.91
N LEU A 36 6.38 -9.97 15.88
CA LEU A 36 5.81 -11.23 16.33
C LEU A 36 6.40 -12.42 15.56
N GLY A 37 6.89 -13.41 16.31
CA GLY A 37 7.56 -14.59 15.77
C GLY A 37 9.09 -14.49 15.69
N PHE A 38 9.68 -13.31 15.93
CA PHE A 38 11.14 -13.19 16.06
C PHE A 38 11.61 -13.67 17.45
N PRO A 39 12.66 -14.53 17.51
CA PRO A 39 13.26 -14.91 18.78
C PRO A 39 14.17 -13.79 19.33
N ILE A 40 14.21 -13.65 20.66
CA ILE A 40 15.18 -12.75 21.32
C ILE A 40 16.60 -13.21 20.96
N ASN A 41 17.47 -12.27 20.57
CA ASN A 41 18.85 -12.52 20.14
C ASN A 41 18.98 -13.41 18.89
N GLY A 42 17.98 -13.45 18.02
CA GLY A 42 18.06 -14.21 16.79
C GLY A 42 17.08 -13.75 15.72
N TYR A 43 16.94 -14.59 14.70
CA TYR A 43 16.01 -14.43 13.61
C TYR A 43 15.17 -15.68 13.48
N PRO A 44 13.91 -15.57 12.99
CA PRO A 44 13.18 -16.75 12.60
C PRO A 44 13.84 -17.37 11.34
N GLY A 45 13.25 -18.44 10.82
CA GLY A 45 13.68 -19.02 9.55
C GLY A 45 13.66 -17.99 8.39
N PRO A 46 14.34 -18.28 7.27
CA PRO A 46 14.32 -17.38 6.12
C PRO A 46 12.90 -17.19 5.56
N GLN A 47 12.68 -16.07 4.88
CA GLN A 47 11.42 -15.76 4.23
C GLN A 47 11.02 -16.84 3.20
N GLY A 48 9.71 -17.02 3.00
CA GLY A 48 9.13 -17.97 2.04
C GLY A 48 8.07 -18.88 2.63
N LEU A 49 8.13 -19.15 3.94
CA LEU A 49 7.12 -19.97 4.65
C LEU A 49 6.00 -19.15 5.30
N TYR A 50 6.08 -17.81 5.27
CA TYR A 50 5.21 -16.90 6.01
C TYR A 50 4.05 -16.35 5.17
N TYR A 51 4.31 -15.99 3.91
CA TYR A 51 3.32 -15.42 3.00
C TYR A 51 2.10 -16.35 2.88
N CYS A 52 0.92 -15.81 3.19
CA CYS A 52 -0.36 -16.54 3.19
C CYS A 52 -0.32 -17.89 3.96
N SER A 53 0.52 -17.99 4.99
CA SER A 53 0.73 -19.26 5.71
C SER A 53 -0.44 -19.63 6.60
N VAL A 54 -0.42 -20.89 7.08
CA VAL A 54 -1.30 -21.40 8.13
C VAL A 54 -0.48 -22.24 9.12
N GLY A 55 -0.89 -22.23 10.39
CA GLY A 55 -0.29 -23.02 11.47
C GLY A 55 0.63 -22.21 12.38
N GLY A 56 0.62 -22.53 13.68
CA GLY A 56 1.28 -21.73 14.72
C GLY A 56 2.81 -21.65 14.64
N LYS A 57 3.43 -22.38 13.71
CA LYS A 57 4.87 -22.26 13.42
C LYS A 57 5.19 -21.05 12.54
N ASN A 58 4.31 -20.70 11.60
CA ASN A 58 4.59 -19.71 10.55
C ASN A 58 3.64 -18.51 10.59
N THR A 59 2.46 -18.67 11.19
CA THR A 59 1.49 -17.59 11.34
C THR A 59 1.57 -16.99 12.74
N HIS A 60 1.80 -15.68 12.82
CA HIS A 60 1.88 -14.95 14.09
C HIS A 60 0.97 -13.71 14.05
N GLY A 61 0.14 -13.52 15.07
CA GLY A 61 -0.74 -12.34 15.19
C GLY A 61 -2.11 -12.45 14.51
N ARG A 62 -2.51 -13.61 13.96
CA ARG A 62 -3.77 -13.78 13.24
C ARG A 62 -5.00 -13.31 14.02
N ASP A 63 -5.08 -13.64 15.31
CA ASP A 63 -6.22 -13.27 16.15
C ASP A 63 -6.43 -11.75 16.22
N LEU A 64 -5.36 -10.95 16.23
CA LEU A 64 -5.42 -9.48 16.17
C LEU A 64 -5.95 -9.03 14.79
N VAL A 65 -5.43 -9.63 13.73
CA VAL A 65 -5.74 -9.24 12.34
C VAL A 65 -7.17 -9.59 11.96
N GLU A 66 -7.67 -10.77 12.33
CA GLU A 66 -9.07 -11.15 12.11
C GLU A 66 -10.00 -10.24 12.90
N ARG A 67 -9.65 -9.91 14.16
CA ARG A 67 -10.45 -8.98 14.95
C ARG A 67 -10.44 -7.55 14.38
N HIS A 68 -9.33 -7.10 13.82
CA HIS A 68 -9.26 -5.81 13.12
C HIS A 68 -10.14 -5.79 11.87
N ALA A 69 -10.14 -6.87 11.08
CA ALA A 69 -11.01 -7.00 9.91
C ALA A 69 -12.48 -6.92 10.30
N ASP A 70 -12.91 -7.64 11.35
CA ASP A 70 -14.26 -7.57 11.90
C ASP A 70 -14.65 -6.14 12.31
N LEU A 71 -13.77 -5.44 13.04
CA LEU A 71 -14.01 -4.06 13.47
C LEU A 71 -14.15 -3.09 12.29
N CYS A 72 -13.35 -3.28 11.23
CA CYS A 72 -13.47 -2.47 10.01
C CYS A 72 -14.82 -2.70 9.33
N LEU A 73 -15.23 -3.96 9.17
CA LEU A 73 -16.53 -4.32 8.59
C LEU A 73 -17.70 -3.78 9.42
N GLU A 74 -17.64 -3.92 10.75
CA GLU A 74 -18.64 -3.37 11.68
C GLU A 74 -18.72 -1.84 11.62
N ALA A 75 -17.60 -1.15 11.41
CA ALA A 75 -17.53 0.30 11.25
C ALA A 75 -18.01 0.79 9.86
N GLY A 76 -18.32 -0.12 8.93
CA GLY A 76 -18.72 0.21 7.56
C GLY A 76 -17.56 0.65 6.66
N ILE A 77 -16.32 0.32 7.03
CA ILE A 77 -15.16 0.46 6.14
C ILE A 77 -15.29 -0.60 5.04
N ASN A 78 -15.07 -0.19 3.78
CA ASN A 78 -15.10 -1.09 2.65
C ASN A 78 -13.78 -1.87 2.54
N PHE A 79 -13.67 -2.84 3.43
CA PHE A 79 -12.52 -3.71 3.66
C PHE A 79 -12.56 -4.89 2.68
N GLU A 80 -11.56 -4.99 1.81
CA GLU A 80 -11.54 -5.94 0.69
C GLU A 80 -10.80 -7.23 1.00
N GLY A 81 -9.87 -7.21 1.97
CA GLY A 81 -9.11 -8.41 2.31
C GLY A 81 -8.00 -8.20 3.33
N ILE A 82 -7.39 -9.32 3.71
CA ILE A 82 -6.18 -9.43 4.53
C ILE A 82 -5.31 -10.58 4.01
N ASN A 83 -4.00 -10.45 4.20
CA ASN A 83 -3.07 -11.57 4.06
C ASN A 83 -1.88 -11.42 5.02
N GLN A 84 -1.28 -12.55 5.38
CA GLN A 84 0.04 -12.53 5.99
C GLN A 84 1.07 -12.25 4.91
N GLU A 85 1.98 -11.33 5.18
CA GLU A 85 3.00 -10.88 4.24
C GLU A 85 4.24 -11.79 4.25
N VAL A 86 5.20 -11.46 3.39
CA VAL A 86 6.42 -12.26 3.16
C VAL A 86 7.29 -12.38 4.41
N ALA A 87 7.39 -11.34 5.23
CA ALA A 87 8.18 -11.37 6.45
C ALA A 87 7.39 -11.90 7.66
N CYS A 88 8.09 -12.54 8.58
CA CYS A 88 7.50 -13.04 9.82
C CYS A 88 6.98 -11.86 10.68
N GLY A 89 5.70 -11.93 11.08
CA GLY A 89 5.03 -10.85 11.81
C GLY A 89 4.53 -9.68 10.95
N GLN A 90 4.73 -9.73 9.64
CA GLN A 90 4.21 -8.74 8.69
C GLN A 90 2.83 -9.16 8.17
N TRP A 91 1.93 -8.19 8.02
CA TRP A 91 0.57 -8.38 7.53
C TRP A 91 0.17 -7.24 6.60
N GLU A 92 -0.88 -7.48 5.83
CA GLU A 92 -1.52 -6.51 4.96
C GLU A 92 -3.03 -6.50 5.17
N PHE A 93 -3.64 -5.33 5.04
CA PHE A 93 -5.08 -5.18 4.80
C PHE A 93 -5.34 -4.31 3.57
N GLN A 94 -6.45 -4.57 2.87
CA GLN A 94 -6.82 -3.84 1.66
C GLN A 94 -8.14 -3.09 1.84
N ILE A 95 -8.17 -1.82 1.42
CA ILE A 95 -9.38 -0.96 1.46
C ILE A 95 -9.62 -0.37 0.08
N PHE A 96 -10.85 -0.49 -0.41
CA PHE A 96 -11.29 0.14 -1.65
C PHE A 96 -12.30 1.25 -1.38
N ALA A 97 -12.20 2.34 -2.13
CA ALA A 97 -13.21 3.39 -2.11
C ALA A 97 -13.32 4.10 -3.46
N LYS A 98 -14.52 4.64 -3.70
CA LYS A 98 -14.78 5.60 -4.77
C LYS A 98 -14.58 7.00 -4.20
N GLY A 99 -13.69 7.78 -4.82
CA GLY A 99 -13.27 9.09 -4.36
C GLY A 99 -11.99 9.04 -3.51
N GLY A 100 -11.04 9.93 -3.82
CA GLY A 100 -9.77 10.05 -3.10
C GLY A 100 -9.93 10.47 -1.63
N LYS A 101 -10.95 11.28 -1.31
CA LYS A 101 -11.26 11.66 0.08
C LYS A 101 -11.74 10.45 0.89
N THR A 102 -12.72 9.71 0.38
CA THR A 102 -13.27 8.51 1.02
C THR A 102 -12.20 7.43 1.22
N ALA A 103 -11.32 7.23 0.24
CA ALA A 103 -10.22 6.28 0.36
C ALA A 103 -9.26 6.64 1.50
N GLY A 104 -8.86 7.91 1.60
CA GLY A 104 -8.03 8.37 2.71
C GLY A 104 -8.76 8.31 4.06
N ASP A 105 -10.04 8.70 4.11
CA ASP A 105 -10.87 8.65 5.32
C ASP A 105 -10.89 7.23 5.89
N GLN A 106 -11.18 6.23 5.04
CA GLN A 106 -11.29 4.84 5.46
C GLN A 106 -9.94 4.22 5.86
N VAL A 107 -8.85 4.50 5.14
CA VAL A 107 -7.51 4.01 5.53
C VAL A 107 -7.08 4.59 6.87
N TRP A 108 -7.29 5.88 7.11
CA TRP A 108 -6.95 6.49 8.40
C TRP A 108 -7.76 5.92 9.57
N VAL A 109 -9.06 5.71 9.39
CA VAL A 109 -9.90 5.08 10.43
C VAL A 109 -9.50 3.62 10.65
N ALA A 110 -9.17 2.88 9.59
CA ALA A 110 -8.70 1.50 9.73
C ALA A 110 -7.37 1.40 10.47
N ARG A 111 -6.41 2.31 10.20
CA ARG A 111 -5.16 2.42 10.98
C ARG A 111 -5.45 2.70 12.45
N TYR A 112 -6.32 3.68 12.74
CA TYR A 112 -6.73 3.99 14.11
C TYR A 112 -7.33 2.78 14.84
N LEU A 113 -8.23 2.04 14.19
CA LEU A 113 -8.84 0.84 14.79
C LEU A 113 -7.78 -0.24 15.05
N LEU A 114 -6.83 -0.42 14.14
CA LEU A 114 -5.73 -1.38 14.31
C LEU A 114 -4.86 -1.00 15.51
N ASP A 115 -4.36 0.24 15.54
CA ASP A 115 -3.52 0.75 16.62
C ASP A 115 -4.24 0.66 17.97
N ARG A 116 -5.51 1.07 18.02
CA ARG A 116 -6.31 1.03 19.25
C ARG A 116 -6.54 -0.40 19.73
N LEU A 117 -6.69 -1.36 18.84
CA LEU A 117 -6.85 -2.77 19.18
C LEU A 117 -5.57 -3.35 19.82
N THR A 118 -4.38 -2.88 19.39
CA THR A 118 -3.12 -3.41 19.93
C THR A 118 -2.93 -3.20 21.43
N GLU A 119 -3.60 -2.20 22.02
CA GLU A 119 -3.60 -1.91 23.46
C GLU A 119 -4.03 -3.12 24.30
N ASP A 120 -4.99 -3.91 23.80
CA ASP A 120 -5.53 -5.08 24.52
C ASP A 120 -4.60 -6.31 24.43
N TYR A 121 -3.62 -6.28 23.53
CA TYR A 121 -2.72 -7.39 23.25
C TYR A 121 -1.29 -7.17 23.75
N GLY A 122 -0.95 -5.94 24.18
CA GLY A 122 0.43 -5.58 24.50
C GLY A 122 1.32 -5.54 23.26
N TYR A 123 0.76 -5.17 22.11
CA TYR A 123 1.47 -5.01 20.84
C TYR A 123 1.50 -3.53 20.43
N TYR A 124 2.23 -3.23 19.36
CA TYR A 124 2.10 -1.97 18.61
C TYR A 124 2.31 -2.25 17.12
N ILE A 125 1.87 -1.33 16.27
CA ILE A 125 2.06 -1.42 14.82
C ILE A 125 3.26 -0.58 14.41
N GLU A 126 4.10 -1.16 13.56
CA GLU A 126 5.20 -0.46 12.92
C GLU A 126 4.89 -0.24 11.43
N TYR A 127 4.76 1.03 11.07
CA TYR A 127 4.51 1.49 9.69
C TYR A 127 5.78 1.95 8.98
N HIS A 128 6.96 1.89 9.61
CA HIS A 128 8.22 2.23 8.95
C HIS A 128 8.42 1.34 7.70
N PRO A 129 8.80 1.88 6.54
CA PRO A 129 8.89 1.12 5.29
C PRO A 129 9.97 0.05 5.25
N LYS A 130 10.91 0.07 6.19
CA LYS A 130 11.97 -0.93 6.35
C LYS A 130 12.33 -1.12 7.82
N PRO A 131 11.48 -1.74 8.64
CA PRO A 131 11.68 -1.77 10.09
C PRO A 131 12.80 -2.74 10.49
N ILE A 132 12.98 -3.81 9.72
CA ILE A 132 14.04 -4.80 9.91
C ILE A 132 15.09 -4.65 8.81
N LYS A 133 16.36 -4.45 9.22
CA LYS A 133 17.50 -4.35 8.30
C LYS A 133 17.90 -5.74 7.78
N GLY A 134 18.54 -5.76 6.61
CA GLY A 134 19.00 -6.99 5.97
C GLY A 134 17.99 -7.56 4.97
N ASP A 135 17.99 -8.88 4.85
CA ASP A 135 17.27 -9.65 3.81
C ASP A 135 15.79 -9.93 4.18
N TRP A 136 15.13 -8.92 4.75
CA TRP A 136 13.72 -8.96 5.12
C TRP A 136 12.94 -8.00 4.22
N ASN A 137 11.69 -8.33 3.88
CA ASN A 137 10.87 -7.43 3.09
C ASN A 137 10.64 -6.10 3.82
N GLY A 138 10.48 -5.03 3.03
CA GLY A 138 9.98 -3.76 3.56
C GLY A 138 8.45 -3.75 3.57
N SER A 139 7.87 -2.66 4.04
CA SER A 139 6.42 -2.48 4.10
C SER A 139 5.96 -1.35 3.17
N GLY A 140 5.11 -1.68 2.20
CA GLY A 140 4.50 -0.76 1.24
C GLY A 140 3.11 -0.26 1.64
N MET A 141 2.61 0.70 0.87
CA MET A 141 1.17 0.98 0.78
C MET A 141 0.77 1.06 -0.71
N HIS A 142 0.76 -0.08 -1.42
CA HIS A 142 0.50 -0.02 -2.87
C HIS A 142 -0.85 0.66 -3.12
N ALA A 143 -0.87 1.54 -4.12
CA ALA A 143 -2.04 2.33 -4.48
C ALA A 143 -2.56 1.85 -5.83
N ASN A 144 -3.60 1.04 -5.81
CA ASN A 144 -4.41 0.74 -6.98
C ASN A 144 -5.28 1.96 -7.30
N PHE A 145 -5.31 2.41 -8.55
CA PHE A 145 -6.11 3.56 -8.96
C PHE A 145 -6.69 3.43 -10.37
N SER A 146 -7.88 4.00 -10.55
CA SER A 146 -8.52 4.14 -11.87
C SER A 146 -9.41 5.38 -11.92
N ASN A 147 -9.59 5.97 -13.11
CA ASN A 147 -10.66 6.92 -13.41
C ASN A 147 -11.54 6.35 -14.51
N THR A 148 -12.56 7.09 -14.98
CA THR A 148 -13.42 6.60 -16.07
C THR A 148 -12.61 6.22 -17.31
N THR A 149 -11.62 7.03 -17.70
CA THR A 149 -10.74 6.73 -18.84
C THR A 149 -10.08 5.36 -18.71
N LEU A 150 -9.40 5.06 -17.60
CA LEU A 150 -8.74 3.77 -17.38
C LEU A 150 -9.74 2.59 -17.37
N ARG A 151 -10.95 2.80 -16.85
CA ARG A 151 -11.98 1.76 -16.78
C ARG A 151 -12.63 1.47 -18.13
N THR A 152 -12.59 2.40 -19.11
CA THR A 152 -13.39 2.27 -20.35
C THR A 152 -12.61 2.40 -21.66
N CYS A 153 -11.42 3.01 -21.69
CA CYS A 153 -10.75 3.41 -22.94
C CYS A 153 -10.46 2.25 -23.90
N GLY A 154 -10.11 1.08 -23.38
CA GLY A 154 -9.76 -0.09 -24.18
C GLY A 154 -8.55 0.11 -25.09
N SER A 155 -7.59 0.96 -24.68
CA SER A 155 -6.42 1.33 -25.49
C SER A 155 -5.13 1.20 -24.67
N LYS A 156 -4.20 0.40 -25.20
CA LYS A 156 -2.84 0.27 -24.68
C LYS A 156 -2.12 1.61 -24.66
N GLU A 157 -2.22 2.36 -25.74
CA GLU A 157 -1.56 3.65 -25.92
C GLU A 157 -2.03 4.67 -24.89
N THR A 158 -3.31 4.61 -24.49
CA THR A 158 -3.86 5.47 -23.43
C THR A 158 -3.25 5.14 -22.07
N TYR A 159 -3.12 3.85 -21.74
CA TYR A 159 -2.45 3.40 -20.52
C TYR A 159 -0.97 3.82 -20.50
N GLU A 160 -0.25 3.61 -21.60
CA GLU A 160 1.16 4.01 -21.71
C GLU A 160 1.33 5.53 -21.56
N LYS A 161 0.48 6.34 -22.18
CA LYS A 161 0.49 7.81 -22.00
C LYS A 161 0.26 8.21 -20.55
N ILE A 162 -0.69 7.58 -19.86
CA ILE A 162 -0.94 7.86 -18.44
C ILE A 162 0.27 7.48 -17.60
N CYS A 163 0.85 6.28 -17.80
CA CYS A 163 2.05 5.85 -17.07
C CYS A 163 3.25 6.78 -17.33
N GLU A 164 3.49 7.19 -18.58
CA GLU A 164 4.58 8.11 -18.92
C GLU A 164 4.43 9.50 -18.29
N ALA A 165 3.20 9.95 -18.01
CA ALA A 165 2.97 11.21 -17.31
C ALA A 165 3.56 11.23 -15.89
N PHE A 166 3.79 10.08 -15.26
CA PHE A 166 4.43 9.98 -13.94
C PHE A 166 5.95 10.14 -13.99
N ARG A 167 6.59 9.79 -15.11
CA ARG A 167 8.06 9.83 -15.25
C ARG A 167 8.67 11.19 -14.90
N PRO A 168 8.24 12.33 -15.48
CA PRO A 168 8.89 13.63 -15.23
C PRO A 168 8.62 14.19 -13.83
N VAL A 169 7.68 13.63 -13.08
CA VAL A 169 7.28 14.10 -11.74
C VAL A 169 7.60 13.08 -10.65
N THR A 170 8.52 12.14 -10.92
CA THR A 170 8.86 11.06 -9.99
C THR A 170 9.30 11.58 -8.63
N ASP A 171 10.17 12.58 -8.60
CA ASP A 171 10.64 13.20 -7.35
C ASP A 171 9.48 13.84 -6.55
N GLU A 172 8.52 14.45 -7.24
CA GLU A 172 7.32 15.03 -6.59
C GLU A 172 6.41 13.96 -5.98
N HIS A 173 6.36 12.77 -6.59
CA HIS A 173 5.66 11.62 -6.01
C HIS A 173 6.42 11.07 -4.80
N ILE A 174 7.72 10.81 -4.94
CA ILE A 174 8.55 10.28 -3.86
C ILE A 174 8.53 11.19 -2.62
N ALA A 175 8.55 12.52 -2.82
CA ALA A 175 8.48 13.50 -1.73
C ALA A 175 7.22 13.40 -0.84
N VAL A 176 6.15 12.77 -1.33
CA VAL A 176 4.90 12.58 -0.56
C VAL A 176 4.58 11.11 -0.28
N TYR A 177 5.42 10.19 -0.73
CA TYR A 177 5.21 8.74 -0.66
C TYR A 177 5.79 8.09 0.59
N GLY A 178 5.91 8.87 1.67
CA GLY A 178 6.37 8.42 2.99
C GLY A 178 7.87 8.60 3.20
N GLU A 179 8.24 8.90 4.44
CA GLU A 179 9.63 9.11 4.84
C GLU A 179 10.40 7.78 4.89
N PHE A 180 11.72 7.84 4.69
CA PHE A 180 12.64 6.68 4.70
C PHE A 180 12.40 5.64 3.61
N ASN A 181 11.65 6.00 2.57
CA ASN A 181 11.30 5.08 1.49
C ASN A 181 12.53 4.65 0.65
N ASP A 182 13.64 5.39 0.70
CA ASP A 182 14.94 5.02 0.13
C ASP A 182 15.50 3.72 0.72
N GLN A 183 15.14 3.39 1.96
CA GLN A 183 15.54 2.13 2.62
C GLN A 183 14.75 0.93 2.10
N ARG A 184 13.60 1.16 1.46
CA ARG A 184 12.72 0.13 0.90
C ARG A 184 12.90 0.00 -0.61
N LEU A 185 12.80 1.10 -1.35
CA LEU A 185 12.88 1.17 -2.81
C LEU A 185 14.32 1.09 -3.31
N THR A 186 14.88 -0.13 -3.27
CA THR A 186 16.29 -0.40 -3.56
C THR A 186 16.51 -1.18 -4.86
N GLY A 187 15.44 -1.55 -5.57
CA GLY A 187 15.50 -2.47 -6.71
C GLY A 187 15.52 -3.96 -6.30
N LYS A 188 15.53 -4.26 -5.00
CA LYS A 188 15.48 -5.63 -4.44
C LYS A 188 14.13 -5.91 -3.80
N HIS A 189 13.83 -7.17 -3.51
CA HIS A 189 12.61 -7.59 -2.80
C HIS A 189 11.32 -7.06 -3.43
N GLU A 190 11.16 -7.24 -4.75
CA GLU A 190 9.95 -6.84 -5.49
C GLU A 190 9.66 -5.32 -5.44
N THR A 191 10.71 -4.49 -5.35
CA THR A 191 10.62 -3.02 -5.43
C THR A 191 11.42 -2.47 -6.59
N ALA A 192 11.00 -1.31 -7.11
CA ALA A 192 11.81 -0.50 -8.01
C ALA A 192 12.91 0.26 -7.22
N SER A 193 13.93 0.74 -7.94
CA SER A 193 14.86 1.76 -7.43
C SER A 193 14.12 3.08 -7.18
N ILE A 194 14.44 3.79 -6.11
CA ILE A 194 13.84 5.11 -5.82
C ILE A 194 14.22 6.18 -6.86
N HIS A 195 15.33 6.00 -7.56
CA HIS A 195 15.88 6.97 -8.52
C HIS A 195 15.39 6.76 -9.96
N ASP A 196 14.72 5.64 -10.22
CA ASP A 196 14.27 5.26 -11.56
C ASP A 196 12.75 5.11 -11.59
N PHE A 197 12.14 5.51 -12.69
CA PHE A 197 10.72 5.25 -12.93
C PHE A 197 10.55 4.20 -14.02
N SER A 198 9.74 3.19 -13.75
CA SER A 198 9.40 2.13 -14.71
C SER A 198 7.93 1.71 -14.57
N TYR A 199 7.38 1.17 -15.65
CA TYR A 199 6.10 0.48 -15.60
C TYR A 199 6.12 -0.74 -16.51
N GLY A 200 5.29 -1.73 -16.20
CA GLY A 200 5.24 -2.97 -16.97
C GLY A 200 3.98 -3.79 -16.70
N VAL A 201 3.61 -4.62 -17.67
CA VAL A 201 2.52 -5.60 -17.52
C VAL A 201 2.99 -6.70 -16.59
N SER A 202 2.27 -6.90 -15.49
CA SER A 202 2.59 -7.90 -14.45
C SER A 202 3.98 -7.75 -13.81
N ASP A 203 4.66 -6.63 -14.03
CA ASP A 203 6.02 -6.43 -13.56
C ASP A 203 6.03 -6.01 -12.08
N ARG A 204 6.43 -6.93 -11.21
CA ARG A 204 6.61 -6.67 -9.78
C ARG A 204 7.94 -5.97 -9.45
N GLY A 205 8.83 -5.76 -10.40
CA GLY A 205 10.00 -4.89 -10.21
C GLY A 205 9.74 -3.43 -10.57
N ALA A 206 8.59 -3.14 -11.20
CA ALA A 206 8.29 -1.82 -11.72
C ALA A 206 7.73 -0.84 -10.67
N SER A 207 7.89 0.45 -10.94
CA SER A 207 7.27 1.51 -10.13
C SER A 207 5.74 1.49 -10.23
N ILE A 208 5.21 1.37 -11.45
CA ILE A 208 3.78 1.17 -11.71
C ILE A 208 3.57 -0.18 -12.39
N ARG A 209 2.75 -1.03 -11.78
CA ARG A 209 2.34 -2.31 -12.37
C ARG A 209 1.04 -2.13 -13.14
N ILE A 210 0.99 -2.65 -14.36
CA ILE A 210 -0.26 -2.84 -15.12
C ILE A 210 -0.73 -4.27 -14.85
N PRO A 211 -1.83 -4.49 -14.12
CA PRO A 211 -2.33 -5.84 -13.83
C PRO A 211 -2.63 -6.62 -15.12
N ILE A 212 -2.34 -7.93 -15.13
CA ILE A 212 -2.64 -8.77 -16.30
C ILE A 212 -4.13 -8.73 -16.67
N MET A 213 -4.99 -8.66 -15.65
CA MET A 213 -6.45 -8.55 -15.81
C MET A 213 -6.85 -7.32 -16.62
N THR A 214 -6.12 -6.20 -16.52
CA THR A 214 -6.37 -5.00 -17.34
C THR A 214 -6.15 -5.32 -18.82
N VAL A 215 -5.09 -6.06 -19.15
CA VAL A 215 -4.75 -6.45 -20.53
C VAL A 215 -5.74 -7.49 -21.05
N GLU A 216 -6.05 -8.52 -20.27
CA GLU A 216 -7.00 -9.59 -20.63
C GLU A 216 -8.44 -9.07 -20.79
N LYS A 217 -8.80 -8.01 -20.06
CA LYS A 217 -10.09 -7.30 -20.24
C LYS A 217 -10.04 -6.24 -21.34
N GLY A 218 -9.05 -6.31 -22.23
CA GLY A 218 -8.92 -5.46 -23.40
C GLY A 218 -8.54 -4.03 -23.05
N TRP A 219 -7.57 -3.84 -22.16
CA TRP A 219 -7.06 -2.54 -21.69
C TRP A 219 -8.12 -1.71 -20.95
N LYS A 220 -8.79 -2.36 -20.00
CA LYS A 220 -9.83 -1.78 -19.13
C LYS A 220 -9.65 -2.26 -17.71
N GLY A 221 -9.50 -1.33 -16.76
CA GLY A 221 -9.20 -1.68 -15.38
C GLY A 221 -8.53 -0.55 -14.62
N TRP A 222 -7.42 -0.89 -13.95
CA TRP A 222 -6.69 -0.01 -13.06
C TRP A 222 -5.17 -0.15 -13.27
N LEU A 223 -4.44 0.76 -12.63
CA LEU A 223 -2.99 0.74 -12.46
C LEU A 223 -2.68 0.56 -10.98
N GLU A 224 -1.50 0.03 -10.67
CA GLU A 224 -1.01 -0.09 -9.29
C GLU A 224 0.31 0.67 -9.15
N ASP A 225 0.33 1.76 -8.38
CA ASP A 225 1.55 2.44 -7.99
C ASP A 225 2.15 1.77 -6.75
N ARG A 226 3.33 1.18 -6.89
CA ARG A 226 3.98 0.37 -5.86
C ARG A 226 4.99 1.16 -5.01
N ARG A 227 5.17 2.44 -5.36
CA ARG A 227 6.14 3.32 -4.71
C ARG A 227 5.70 3.90 -3.36
N PRO A 228 4.42 4.04 -2.97
CA PRO A 228 4.11 4.54 -1.65
C PRO A 228 4.60 3.59 -0.54
N ALA A 229 5.23 4.15 0.49
CA ALA A 229 5.60 3.46 1.70
C ALA A 229 4.39 3.21 2.61
N SER A 230 4.50 2.22 3.50
CA SER A 230 3.50 1.90 4.52
C SER A 230 3.15 3.06 5.46
N ASN A 231 4.07 3.98 5.74
CA ASN A 231 3.84 5.20 6.53
C ASN A 231 3.30 6.39 5.73
N ALA A 232 3.04 6.24 4.43
CA ALA A 232 2.57 7.36 3.61
C ALA A 232 1.17 7.84 4.04
N ASP A 233 0.92 9.14 3.84
CA ASP A 233 -0.40 9.73 4.03
C ASP A 233 -1.28 9.45 2.79
N PRO A 234 -2.35 8.64 2.91
CA PRO A 234 -3.17 8.25 1.77
C PRO A 234 -3.79 9.46 1.05
N TYR A 235 -4.06 10.58 1.73
CA TYR A 235 -4.56 11.79 1.05
C TYR A 235 -3.51 12.41 0.13
N LYS A 236 -2.25 12.49 0.58
CA LYS A 236 -1.17 13.05 -0.25
C LYS A 236 -0.89 12.14 -1.44
N VAL A 237 -0.89 10.83 -1.23
CA VAL A 237 -0.73 9.83 -2.30
C VAL A 237 -1.84 9.97 -3.35
N ALA A 238 -3.10 9.94 -2.94
CA ALA A 238 -4.24 10.08 -3.84
C ALA A 238 -4.22 11.43 -4.58
N SER A 239 -4.00 12.54 -3.87
CA SER A 239 -3.93 13.89 -4.45
C SER A 239 -2.86 13.99 -5.54
N ARG A 240 -1.67 13.44 -5.29
CA ARG A 240 -0.56 13.45 -6.25
C ARG A 240 -0.82 12.56 -7.46
N ILE A 241 -1.42 11.39 -7.28
CA ILE A 241 -1.86 10.50 -8.37
C ILE A 241 -2.90 11.20 -9.24
N ILE A 242 -3.96 11.76 -8.65
CA ILE A 242 -5.04 12.46 -9.38
C ILE A 242 -4.46 13.59 -10.23
N LYS A 243 -3.60 14.42 -9.63
CA LYS A 243 -2.95 15.54 -10.32
C LYS A 243 -2.17 15.07 -11.56
N THR A 244 -1.40 13.99 -11.43
CA THR A 244 -0.60 13.45 -12.53
C THR A 244 -1.47 12.82 -13.62
N VAL A 245 -2.46 12.00 -13.26
CA VAL A 245 -3.37 11.37 -14.24
C VAL A 245 -4.14 12.43 -15.04
N LYS A 246 -4.66 13.47 -14.38
CA LYS A 246 -5.33 14.60 -15.06
C LYS A 246 -4.38 15.33 -16.04
N SER A 247 -3.08 15.31 -15.80
CA SER A 247 -2.10 15.99 -16.66
C SER A 247 -1.79 15.26 -17.98
N ALA A 248 -2.13 13.96 -18.08
CA ALA A 248 -1.87 13.14 -19.26
C ALA A 248 -2.70 13.55 -20.50
N LYS A 249 -3.77 14.35 -20.33
CA LYS A 249 -4.66 14.87 -21.40
C LYS A 249 -5.13 13.77 -22.38
N VAL A 250 -5.70 12.70 -21.84
CA VAL A 250 -6.28 11.56 -22.57
C VAL A 250 -7.75 11.34 -22.27
#